data_AF-A0A0B0DHX4-F1
#
_entry.id   AF-A0A0B0DHX4-F1
#
_cell.length_a   1.000
_cell.length_b   1.000
_cell.length_c   1.000
_cell.angle_alpha   90.00
_cell.angle_beta   90.00
_cell.angle_gamma   90.00
#
_symmetry.space_group_name_H-M   'P 1'
#
loop_
_entity.id
_entity.type
_entity.pdbx_description
1 polymer ?
#
loop_
_entity_poly.entity_id
_entity_poly.type
_entity_poly.pdbx_seq_one_letter_code
_entity_poly.pdbx_strand_id
1 'polypeptide(L)'
;MTVSHEAADTVRIRSTEDLLALIPHQVGRQPRNTSVLFFPVAGASALCLSMNSPTEDTDPYELGAELAEVLARVRHCGEVVVTVYSDHALEGGVDREAVAAARWECAVERAGLTVLRTLVVGPQHWWDLAEPDRALPVELIRDSAVNAQMIALGSAAEPDAPEHDPRWRHRFARRAPDVTRAWERLRTDDGDPAPARATVPGSTPPTIDPDLRHPLTAWHRAVRCVQADRQHWVDAVLGLSDGHLALLIEGVHDDLARDALLYAWLSGSTARAAAALAGLRAAMVRLGGGTSRSEPSEDEIDEALRCMVAVAGEWDGPPDWDTLDSAYRVLQVLDGILGAGCDPLADPAEVAAGSREAAGDRGVSSDQEPLADQEPSSDRRPLTAVAASVVATLAQLEVYRGRAHTASRLLARCAEREGAAGAGRPVMPGRSAAADVAHRLRRQPTPWWCVDRRTAWPGRGAWERGASDHG
;
A
#
# COMPACT_ATOMS: atom_id res chain seq x y z
N MET A 1 -11.83 -30.04 -9.41
CA MET A 1 -11.21 -29.53 -10.64
C MET A 1 -9.86 -28.98 -10.23
N THR A 2 -8.80 -29.77 -10.37
CA THR A 2 -7.44 -29.36 -9.99
C THR A 2 -6.83 -28.60 -11.15
N VAL A 3 -6.77 -27.28 -11.04
CA VAL A 3 -6.00 -26.45 -11.96
C VAL A 3 -4.54 -26.55 -11.49
N SER A 4 -3.76 -27.37 -12.18
CA SER A 4 -2.31 -27.32 -12.06
C SER A 4 -1.84 -25.96 -12.59
N HIS A 5 -1.20 -25.16 -11.74
CA HIS A 5 -0.47 -23.96 -12.18
C HIS A 5 0.78 -24.41 -12.96
N GLU A 6 0.64 -24.57 -14.28
CA GLU A 6 1.77 -24.56 -15.19
C GLU A 6 2.15 -23.11 -15.55
N ALA A 7 3.47 -22.88 -15.66
CA ALA A 7 4.22 -21.73 -16.21
C ALA A 7 3.57 -20.33 -16.20
N ALA A 8 4.29 -19.34 -15.65
CA ALA A 8 3.92 -17.92 -15.65
C ALA A 8 3.26 -17.49 -16.97
N ASP A 9 1.93 -17.26 -16.94
CA ASP A 9 1.15 -16.88 -18.11
C ASP A 9 1.70 -15.60 -18.71
N THR A 10 2.41 -15.74 -19.82
CA THR A 10 3.04 -14.62 -20.51
C THR A 10 1.93 -13.72 -21.06
N VAL A 11 1.93 -12.45 -20.66
CA VAL A 11 0.99 -11.44 -21.16
C VAL A 11 1.41 -11.04 -22.58
N ARG A 12 0.50 -11.22 -23.54
CA ARG A 12 0.78 -10.90 -24.95
C ARG A 12 0.20 -9.54 -25.31
N ILE A 13 1.09 -8.57 -25.51
CA ILE A 13 0.77 -7.24 -26.02
C ILE A 13 0.61 -7.31 -27.55
N ARG A 14 -0.59 -7.01 -28.06
CA ARG A 14 -0.89 -7.04 -29.50
C ARG A 14 -1.12 -5.66 -30.10
N SER A 15 -1.46 -4.69 -29.26
CA SER A 15 -1.81 -3.33 -29.67
C SER A 15 -1.34 -2.30 -28.63
N THR A 16 -1.51 -1.02 -28.97
CA THR A 16 -1.19 0.07 -28.06
C THR A 16 -2.11 0.08 -26.84
N GLU A 17 -3.40 -0.26 -27.03
CA GLU A 17 -4.37 -0.40 -25.94
C GLU A 17 -3.93 -1.47 -24.95
N ASP A 18 -3.39 -2.60 -25.43
CA ASP A 18 -2.85 -3.67 -24.57
C ASP A 18 -1.66 -3.18 -23.73
N LEU A 19 -0.78 -2.35 -24.31
CA LEU A 19 0.35 -1.76 -23.60
C LEU A 19 -0.14 -0.76 -22.55
N LEU A 20 -1.03 0.16 -22.92
CA LEU A 20 -1.61 1.15 -22.03
C LEU A 20 -2.41 0.49 -20.89
N ALA A 21 -3.04 -0.64 -21.16
CA ALA A 21 -3.74 -1.45 -20.17
C ALA A 21 -2.76 -2.12 -19.20
N LEU A 22 -1.59 -2.55 -19.67
CA LEU A 22 -0.57 -3.19 -18.85
C LEU A 22 0.11 -2.21 -17.88
N ILE A 23 0.34 -0.96 -18.30
CA ILE A 23 1.12 0.02 -17.53
C ILE A 23 0.61 0.19 -16.08
N PRO A 24 -0.69 0.44 -15.80
CA PRO A 24 -1.20 0.58 -14.44
C PRO A 24 -0.90 -0.63 -13.55
N HIS A 25 -0.91 -1.84 -14.12
CA HIS A 25 -0.60 -3.06 -13.39
C HIS A 25 0.88 -3.20 -13.05
N GLN A 26 1.77 -2.73 -13.94
CA GLN A 26 3.21 -2.71 -13.74
C GLN A 26 3.64 -1.63 -12.74
N VAL A 27 3.11 -0.41 -12.87
CA VAL A 27 3.46 0.71 -11.98
C VAL A 27 2.76 0.63 -10.63
N GLY A 28 1.65 -0.12 -10.56
CA GLY A 28 0.94 -0.40 -9.33
C GLY A 28 -0.28 0.44 -9.03
N ARG A 29 -0.51 1.49 -9.82
CA ARG A 29 -1.57 2.49 -9.64
C ARG A 29 -2.02 2.99 -11.01
N GLN A 30 -3.13 3.71 -11.06
CA GLN A 30 -3.49 4.45 -12.26
C GLN A 30 -2.51 5.64 -12.41
N PRO A 31 -1.71 5.73 -13.48
CA PRO A 31 -0.83 6.88 -13.66
C PRO A 31 -1.65 8.14 -13.93
N ARG A 32 -1.28 9.24 -13.27
CA ARG A 32 -1.95 10.54 -13.34
C ARG A 32 -0.92 11.67 -13.28
N ASN A 33 -0.99 12.61 -14.22
CA ASN A 33 -0.09 13.77 -14.31
C ASN A 33 1.40 13.38 -14.19
N THR A 34 1.76 12.27 -14.84
CA THR A 34 3.08 11.62 -14.76
C THR A 34 3.40 11.02 -16.13
N SER A 35 4.68 10.82 -16.40
CA SER A 35 5.14 10.11 -17.58
C SER A 35 5.62 8.72 -17.19
N VAL A 36 5.30 7.73 -18.03
CA VAL A 36 5.79 6.37 -17.90
C VAL A 36 6.63 6.03 -19.11
N LEU A 37 7.87 5.59 -18.87
CA LEU A 37 8.77 5.07 -19.89
C LEU A 37 8.74 3.53 -19.81
N PHE A 38 8.29 2.91 -20.90
CA PHE A 38 8.21 1.46 -21.03
C PHE A 38 9.37 0.94 -21.89
N PHE A 39 10.22 0.11 -21.30
CA PHE A 39 11.38 -0.48 -21.95
C PHE A 39 11.14 -1.99 -22.15
N PRO A 40 11.05 -2.48 -23.40
CA PRO A 40 11.12 -3.90 -23.64
C PRO A 40 12.50 -4.45 -23.21
N VAL A 41 12.48 -5.63 -22.60
CA VAL A 41 13.67 -6.37 -22.19
C VAL A 41 13.66 -7.73 -22.88
N ALA A 42 14.84 -8.23 -23.26
CA ALA A 42 14.98 -9.54 -23.86
C ALA A 42 14.38 -10.64 -22.95
N GLY A 43 13.70 -11.63 -23.55
CA GLY A 43 13.10 -12.74 -22.81
C GLY A 43 11.68 -12.48 -22.29
N ALA A 44 10.88 -11.69 -23.01
CA ALA A 44 9.46 -11.40 -22.70
C ALA A 44 9.24 -10.68 -21.35
N SER A 45 10.21 -9.87 -20.93
CA SER A 45 10.10 -9.00 -19.74
C SER A 45 10.04 -7.53 -20.17
N ALA A 46 9.57 -6.67 -19.28
CA ALA A 46 9.54 -5.23 -19.51
C ALA A 46 9.89 -4.48 -18.23
N LEU A 47 10.44 -3.28 -18.40
CA LEU A 47 10.69 -2.33 -17.32
C LEU A 47 9.77 -1.12 -17.53
N CYS A 48 9.04 -0.72 -16.50
CA CYS A 48 8.29 0.53 -16.48
C CYS A 48 8.93 1.49 -15.47
N LEU A 49 9.28 2.70 -15.93
CA LEU A 49 9.73 3.78 -15.06
C LEU A 49 8.66 4.87 -15.02
N SER A 50 8.13 5.19 -13.84
CA SER A 50 7.23 6.34 -13.63
C SER A 50 8.06 7.53 -13.19
N MET A 51 7.96 8.63 -13.93
CA MET A 51 8.72 9.87 -13.71
C MET A 51 7.77 11.07 -13.78
N ASN A 52 8.18 12.19 -13.19
CA ASN A 52 7.42 13.43 -13.34
C ASN A 52 7.36 13.84 -14.82
N SER A 53 6.21 14.33 -15.27
CA SER A 53 6.11 14.85 -16.64
C SER A 53 6.90 16.16 -16.75
N PRO A 54 7.83 16.28 -17.72
CA PRO A 54 8.62 17.48 -17.90
C PRO A 54 7.73 18.65 -18.27
N THR A 55 8.13 19.82 -17.81
CA THR A 55 7.45 21.09 -18.09
C THR A 55 8.24 21.88 -19.14
N GLU A 56 7.77 23.07 -19.51
CA GLU A 56 8.51 23.95 -20.42
C GLU A 56 9.90 24.30 -19.90
N ASP A 57 10.04 24.46 -18.58
CA ASP A 57 11.28 24.82 -17.89
C ASP A 57 12.24 23.64 -17.69
N THR A 58 11.80 22.41 -17.92
CA THR A 58 12.63 21.22 -17.74
C THR A 58 13.66 21.12 -18.88
N ASP A 59 14.95 21.07 -18.53
CA ASP A 59 16.04 20.85 -19.50
C ASP A 59 16.09 19.37 -19.94
N PRO A 60 15.85 19.06 -21.24
CA PRO A 60 15.96 17.70 -21.76
C PRO A 60 17.35 17.07 -21.61
N TYR A 61 18.41 17.88 -21.55
CA TYR A 61 19.77 17.37 -21.46
C TYR A 61 20.05 16.81 -20.08
N GLU A 62 19.69 17.56 -19.04
CA GLU A 62 19.78 17.10 -17.65
C GLU A 62 18.88 15.87 -17.45
N LEU A 63 17.63 15.92 -17.94
CA LEU A 63 16.70 14.80 -17.86
C LEU A 63 17.23 13.54 -18.58
N GLY A 64 17.87 13.70 -19.75
CA GLY A 64 18.49 12.59 -20.48
C GLY A 64 19.70 12.00 -19.76
N ALA A 65 20.50 12.84 -19.08
CA ALA A 65 21.62 12.38 -18.27
C ALA A 65 21.14 11.60 -17.03
N GLU A 66 20.12 12.09 -16.34
CA GLU A 66 19.45 11.39 -15.23
C GLU A 66 18.90 10.04 -15.69
N LEU A 67 18.20 10.01 -16.82
CA LEU A 67 17.67 8.77 -17.39
C LEU A 67 18.79 7.77 -17.72
N ALA A 68 19.88 8.23 -18.32
CA ALA A 68 21.03 7.38 -18.64
C ALA A 68 21.68 6.80 -17.37
N GLU A 69 21.77 7.59 -16.29
CA GLU A 69 22.27 7.13 -15.00
C GLU A 69 21.39 6.03 -14.40
N VAL A 70 20.06 6.26 -14.37
CA VAL A 70 19.08 5.27 -13.88
C VAL A 70 19.18 3.96 -14.68
N LEU A 71 19.33 4.05 -15.99
CA LEU A 71 19.38 2.90 -16.88
C LEU A 71 20.74 2.18 -16.91
N ALA A 72 21.82 2.82 -16.48
CA ALA A 72 23.17 2.26 -16.51
C ALA A 72 23.30 0.89 -15.81
N ARG A 73 22.39 0.58 -14.88
CA ARG A 73 22.38 -0.67 -14.10
C ARG A 73 21.27 -1.63 -14.48
N VAL A 74 20.45 -1.29 -15.47
CA VAL A 74 19.24 -2.05 -15.83
C VAL A 74 19.36 -2.64 -17.22
N ARG A 75 18.91 -3.88 -17.41
CA ARG A 75 18.87 -4.50 -18.73
C ARG A 75 17.71 -3.93 -19.52
N HIS A 76 17.97 -3.41 -20.71
CA HIS A 76 16.96 -2.94 -21.66
C HIS A 76 17.42 -3.21 -23.10
N CYS A 77 16.48 -3.19 -24.05
CA CYS A 77 16.78 -3.36 -25.47
C CYS A 77 17.24 -2.07 -26.18
N GLY A 78 17.25 -0.94 -25.48
CA GLY A 78 17.62 0.37 -26.04
C GLY A 78 16.46 1.05 -26.78
N GLU A 79 15.29 0.44 -26.76
CA GLU A 79 14.04 0.96 -27.29
C GLU A 79 13.13 1.39 -26.12
N VAL A 80 12.28 2.38 -26.33
CA VAL A 80 11.34 2.85 -25.31
C VAL A 80 10.03 3.35 -25.92
N VAL A 81 8.93 3.09 -25.23
CA VAL A 81 7.65 3.79 -25.47
C VAL A 81 7.44 4.79 -24.34
N VAL A 82 7.26 6.06 -24.70
CA VAL A 82 6.97 7.13 -23.74
C VAL A 82 5.46 7.30 -23.66
N THR A 83 4.89 7.34 -22.46
CA THR A 83 3.47 7.62 -22.24
C THR A 83 3.32 8.78 -21.27
N VAL A 84 2.64 9.85 -21.66
CA VAL A 84 2.34 11.02 -20.81
C VAL A 84 0.87 10.92 -20.35
N TYR A 85 0.64 10.86 -19.05
CA TYR A 85 -0.70 10.81 -18.47
C TYR A 85 -1.10 12.20 -17.95
N SER A 86 -2.32 12.63 -18.25
CA SER A 86 -2.90 13.90 -17.80
C SER A 86 -4.34 13.70 -17.32
N ASP A 87 -4.69 14.32 -16.19
CA ASP A 87 -6.08 14.38 -15.72
C ASP A 87 -6.85 15.58 -16.30
N HIS A 88 -6.18 16.46 -17.05
CA HIS A 88 -6.83 17.63 -17.62
C HIS A 88 -7.67 17.24 -18.83
N ALA A 89 -8.98 17.56 -18.77
CA ALA A 89 -9.82 17.49 -19.96
C ALA A 89 -9.27 18.50 -20.98
N LEU A 90 -9.19 18.08 -22.25
CA LEU A 90 -8.69 18.88 -23.37
C LEU A 90 -9.66 20.04 -23.68
N GLU A 91 -9.86 20.96 -22.76
CA GLU A 91 -10.54 22.22 -22.99
C GLU A 91 -9.49 23.25 -23.42
N GLY A 92 -9.10 23.20 -24.69
CA GLY A 92 -8.47 24.35 -25.35
C GLY A 92 -6.94 24.43 -25.37
N GLY A 93 -6.20 23.31 -25.30
CA GLY A 93 -4.77 23.34 -25.63
C GLY A 93 -4.12 21.96 -25.57
N VAL A 94 -3.58 21.52 -26.72
CA VAL A 94 -2.73 20.32 -26.87
C VAL A 94 -1.29 20.58 -26.38
N ASP A 95 -0.99 21.82 -25.96
CA ASP A 95 0.38 22.30 -25.81
C ASP A 95 1.13 21.69 -24.63
N ARG A 96 0.52 21.49 -23.45
CA ARG A 96 1.29 21.06 -22.27
C ARG A 96 1.74 19.60 -22.36
N GLU A 97 0.84 18.71 -22.74
CA GLU A 97 1.16 17.29 -22.91
C GLU A 97 2.07 17.08 -24.12
N ALA A 98 1.88 17.84 -25.21
CA ALA A 98 2.77 17.79 -26.36
C ALA A 98 4.17 18.32 -26.04
N VAL A 99 4.29 19.38 -25.22
CA VAL A 99 5.59 19.85 -24.71
C VAL A 99 6.25 18.75 -23.89
N ALA A 100 5.53 18.15 -22.94
CA ALA A 100 6.08 17.09 -22.11
C ALA A 100 6.56 15.89 -22.95
N ALA A 101 5.75 15.50 -23.93
CA ALA A 101 6.05 14.44 -24.88
C ALA A 101 7.31 14.75 -25.72
N ALA A 102 7.40 15.94 -26.32
CA ALA A 102 8.56 16.37 -27.12
C ALA A 102 9.84 16.51 -26.27
N ARG A 103 9.72 16.98 -25.03
CA ARG A 103 10.84 17.04 -24.07
C ARG A 103 11.37 15.64 -23.76
N TRP A 104 10.47 14.67 -23.56
CA TRP A 104 10.86 13.27 -23.39
C TRP A 104 11.53 12.68 -24.60
N GLU A 105 11.01 12.92 -25.82
CA GLU A 105 11.66 12.46 -27.05
C GLU A 105 13.11 12.93 -27.11
N CYS A 106 13.35 14.22 -26.86
CA CYS A 106 14.70 14.77 -26.83
C CYS A 106 15.57 14.14 -25.71
N ALA A 107 15.05 14.00 -24.49
CA ALA A 107 15.79 13.43 -23.37
C ALA A 107 16.16 11.96 -23.60
N VAL A 108 15.24 11.17 -24.15
CA VAL A 108 15.43 9.76 -24.48
C VAL A 108 16.49 9.59 -25.57
N GLU A 109 16.41 10.38 -26.64
CA GLU A 109 17.43 10.35 -27.70
C GLU A 109 18.82 10.70 -27.16
N ARG A 110 18.89 11.67 -26.23
CA ARG A 110 20.14 12.06 -25.56
C ARG A 110 20.71 10.97 -24.66
N ALA A 111 19.84 10.17 -24.04
CA ALA A 111 20.23 8.97 -23.30
C ALA A 111 20.71 7.83 -24.23
N GLY A 112 20.71 8.01 -25.55
CA GLY A 112 21.18 7.03 -26.53
C GLY A 112 20.16 5.94 -26.85
N LEU A 113 18.87 6.21 -26.60
CA LEU A 113 17.77 5.29 -26.79
C LEU A 113 16.95 5.63 -28.04
N THR A 114 16.22 4.64 -28.55
CA THR A 114 15.28 4.81 -29.67
C THR A 114 13.85 4.92 -29.15
N VAL A 115 13.16 6.02 -29.43
CA VAL A 115 11.73 6.18 -29.14
C VAL A 115 10.93 5.39 -30.19
N LEU A 116 10.13 4.42 -29.74
CA LEU A 116 9.24 3.65 -30.60
C LEU A 116 7.91 4.35 -30.85
N ARG A 117 7.33 4.91 -29.78
CA ARG A 117 6.08 5.69 -29.79
C ARG A 117 6.07 6.66 -28.61
N THR A 118 5.36 7.77 -28.81
CA THR A 118 5.08 8.73 -27.75
C THR A 118 3.56 8.88 -27.64
N LEU A 119 3.00 8.40 -26.55
CA LEU A 119 1.57 8.29 -26.32
C LEU A 119 1.15 9.34 -25.30
N VAL A 120 -0.03 9.92 -25.48
CA VAL A 120 -0.65 10.80 -24.49
C VAL A 120 -1.98 10.20 -24.07
N VAL A 121 -2.21 10.11 -22.76
CA VAL A 121 -3.43 9.54 -22.16
C VAL A 121 -4.08 10.60 -21.29
N GLY A 122 -5.22 11.11 -21.76
CA GLY A 122 -6.08 12.02 -21.01
C GLY A 122 -7.20 11.31 -20.24
N PRO A 123 -8.14 12.06 -19.64
CA PRO A 123 -9.23 11.48 -18.84
C PRO A 123 -10.29 10.76 -19.68
N GLN A 124 -10.45 11.13 -20.96
CA GLN A 124 -11.49 10.60 -21.86
C GLN A 124 -10.92 9.99 -23.14
N HIS A 125 -9.77 10.48 -23.61
CA HIS A 125 -9.16 10.02 -24.84
C HIS A 125 -7.65 9.85 -24.68
N TRP A 126 -7.07 9.02 -25.53
CA TRP A 126 -5.63 8.87 -25.70
C TRP A 126 -5.26 8.93 -27.19
N TRP A 127 -4.03 9.30 -27.50
CA TRP A 127 -3.54 9.38 -28.87
C TRP A 127 -2.03 9.12 -28.95
N ASP A 128 -1.55 8.86 -30.16
CA ASP A 128 -0.12 8.86 -30.49
C ASP A 128 0.27 10.28 -30.92
N LEU A 129 1.38 10.81 -30.40
CA LEU A 129 1.87 12.14 -30.73
C LEU A 129 2.16 12.30 -32.24
N ALA A 130 2.54 11.21 -32.92
CA ALA A 130 2.73 11.20 -34.36
C ALA A 130 1.41 11.30 -35.15
N GLU A 131 0.27 10.96 -34.53
CA GLU A 131 -1.07 10.94 -35.14
C GLU A 131 -2.12 11.62 -34.22
N PRO A 132 -1.99 12.92 -33.90
CA PRO A 132 -2.83 13.58 -32.89
C PRO A 132 -4.31 13.67 -33.30
N ASP A 133 -4.60 13.70 -34.61
CA ASP A 133 -5.98 13.73 -35.12
C ASP A 133 -6.73 12.40 -34.94
N ARG A 134 -6.04 11.33 -34.49
CA ARG A 134 -6.59 9.99 -34.27
C ARG A 134 -6.75 9.67 -32.79
N ALA A 135 -7.32 10.60 -32.03
CA ALA A 135 -7.67 10.36 -30.64
C ALA A 135 -8.70 9.23 -30.49
N LEU A 136 -8.41 8.29 -29.58
CA LEU A 136 -9.22 7.10 -29.31
C LEU A 136 -9.76 7.14 -27.86
N PRO A 137 -10.95 6.59 -27.61
CA PRO A 137 -11.54 6.56 -26.27
C PRO A 137 -10.72 5.69 -25.29
N VAL A 138 -10.60 6.15 -24.03
CA VAL A 138 -9.90 5.40 -22.97
C VAL A 138 -10.59 4.10 -22.58
N GLU A 139 -11.88 3.94 -22.91
CA GLU A 139 -12.63 2.71 -22.73
C GLU A 139 -11.95 1.53 -23.43
N LEU A 140 -11.29 1.75 -24.58
CA LEU A 140 -10.56 0.70 -25.30
C LEU A 140 -9.38 0.14 -24.50
N ILE A 141 -8.77 0.98 -23.64
CA ILE A 141 -7.72 0.54 -22.71
C ILE A 141 -8.33 -0.36 -21.63
N ARG A 142 -9.49 0.02 -21.08
CA ARG A 142 -10.19 -0.75 -20.05
C ARG A 142 -10.72 -2.08 -20.59
N ASP A 143 -11.15 -2.10 -21.84
CA ASP A 143 -11.72 -3.27 -22.51
C ASP A 143 -10.65 -4.19 -23.12
N SER A 144 -9.37 -3.82 -23.02
CA SER A 144 -8.25 -4.65 -23.49
C SER A 144 -8.28 -6.04 -22.84
N ALA A 145 -7.98 -7.06 -23.64
CA ALA A 145 -7.80 -8.43 -23.16
C ALA A 145 -6.66 -8.54 -22.12
N VAL A 146 -5.64 -7.67 -22.20
CA VAL A 146 -4.57 -7.61 -21.22
C VAL A 146 -5.09 -7.11 -19.87
N ASN A 147 -5.94 -6.08 -19.83
CA ASN A 147 -6.55 -5.63 -18.58
C ASN A 147 -7.35 -6.78 -17.92
N ALA A 148 -8.18 -7.46 -18.70
CA ALA A 148 -8.96 -8.61 -18.21
C ALA A 148 -8.06 -9.75 -17.71
N GLN A 149 -6.97 -10.07 -18.42
CA GLN A 149 -5.99 -11.08 -18.01
C GLN A 149 -5.29 -10.67 -16.71
N MET A 150 -4.84 -9.42 -16.59
CA MET A 150 -4.14 -8.92 -15.40
C MET A 150 -5.06 -8.92 -14.18
N ILE A 151 -6.33 -8.54 -14.34
CA ILE A 151 -7.35 -8.65 -13.28
C ILE A 151 -7.54 -10.12 -12.86
N ALA A 152 -7.64 -11.04 -13.83
CA ALA A 152 -7.75 -12.48 -13.55
C ALA A 152 -6.51 -13.04 -12.81
N LEU A 153 -5.32 -12.49 -13.08
CA LEU A 153 -4.07 -12.79 -12.37
C LEU A 153 -3.97 -12.12 -10.99
N GLY A 154 -5.03 -11.46 -10.53
CA GLY A 154 -5.09 -10.80 -9.22
C GLY A 154 -4.32 -9.47 -9.18
N SER A 155 -4.16 -8.80 -10.32
CA SER A 155 -3.67 -7.42 -10.36
C SER A 155 -4.84 -6.47 -10.40
N ALA A 156 -4.91 -5.56 -9.43
CA ALA A 156 -5.82 -4.43 -9.51
C ALA A 156 -5.03 -3.15 -9.79
N ALA A 157 -5.54 -2.32 -10.70
CA ALA A 157 -5.31 -0.89 -10.63
C ALA A 157 -6.05 -0.42 -9.37
N GLU A 158 -5.32 -0.26 -8.26
CA GLU A 158 -5.93 0.24 -7.04
C GLU A 158 -6.48 1.66 -7.31
N PRO A 159 -7.64 2.05 -6.74
CA PRO A 159 -7.93 3.47 -6.60
C PRO A 159 -6.75 4.12 -5.88
N ASP A 160 -6.32 5.30 -6.33
CA ASP A 160 -5.11 5.95 -5.83
C ASP A 160 -5.04 5.86 -4.31
N ALA A 161 -4.00 5.18 -3.81
CA ALA A 161 -3.79 5.13 -2.37
C ALA A 161 -3.71 6.57 -1.87
N PRO A 162 -4.37 6.92 -0.75
CA PRO A 162 -4.49 8.32 -0.31
C PRO A 162 -3.16 9.06 -0.25
N GLU A 163 -2.06 8.36 0.04
CA GLU A 163 -0.70 8.91 0.09
C GLU A 163 -0.24 9.61 -1.21
N HIS A 164 -0.82 9.22 -2.35
CA HIS A 164 -0.52 9.79 -3.66
C HIS A 164 -1.37 11.02 -3.99
N ASP A 165 -2.50 11.23 -3.30
CA ASP A 165 -3.32 12.42 -3.47
C ASP A 165 -2.66 13.59 -2.70
N PRO A 166 -2.29 14.69 -3.38
CA PRO A 166 -1.67 15.85 -2.74
C PRO A 166 -2.47 16.40 -1.55
N ARG A 167 -3.81 16.30 -1.60
CA ARG A 167 -4.71 16.73 -0.51
C ARG A 167 -4.42 16.00 0.79
N TRP A 168 -4.19 14.70 0.72
CA TRP A 168 -3.98 13.85 1.89
C TRP A 168 -2.52 13.79 2.29
N ARG A 169 -1.60 13.78 1.31
CA ARG A 169 -0.14 13.75 1.55
C ARG A 169 0.30 14.84 2.54
N HIS A 170 -0.14 16.08 2.36
CA HIS A 170 0.18 17.17 3.29
C HIS A 170 -0.38 16.93 4.71
N ARG A 171 -1.59 16.35 4.81
CA ARG A 171 -2.21 16.05 6.11
C ARG A 171 -1.51 14.90 6.82
N PHE A 172 -1.04 13.88 6.08
CA PHE A 172 -0.22 12.80 6.62
C PHE A 172 1.12 13.32 7.14
N ALA A 173 1.83 14.12 6.35
CA ALA A 173 3.09 14.74 6.75
C ALA A 173 2.94 15.59 8.02
N ARG A 174 1.85 16.36 8.14
CA ARG A 174 1.55 17.13 9.35
C ARG A 174 1.29 16.25 10.57
N ARG A 175 0.67 15.08 10.39
CA ARG A 175 0.25 14.19 11.47
C ARG A 175 1.37 13.24 11.93
N ALA A 176 2.29 12.90 11.04
CA ALA A 176 3.35 11.91 11.28
C ALA A 176 4.17 12.16 12.55
N PRO A 177 4.68 13.38 12.85
CA PRO A 177 5.52 13.59 14.03
C PRO A 177 4.78 13.33 15.35
N ASP A 178 3.51 13.70 15.44
CA ASP A 178 2.73 13.56 16.67
C ASP A 178 2.34 12.11 16.94
N VAL A 179 1.99 11.37 15.88
CA VAL A 179 1.68 9.93 15.96
C VAL A 179 2.92 9.13 16.30
N THR A 180 4.07 9.41 15.67
CA THR A 180 5.34 8.75 15.98
C THR A 180 5.72 8.95 17.44
N ARG A 181 5.66 10.19 17.96
CA ARG A 181 5.92 10.47 19.38
C ARG A 181 4.90 9.82 20.32
N ALA A 182 3.65 9.67 19.91
CA ALA A 182 2.64 8.97 20.71
C ALA A 182 2.94 7.46 20.78
N TRP A 183 3.37 6.85 19.68
CA TRP A 183 3.76 5.44 19.64
C TRP A 183 5.06 5.16 20.42
N GLU A 184 6.07 6.03 20.31
CA GLU A 184 7.29 5.93 21.12
C GLU A 184 7.01 6.03 22.63
N ARG A 185 6.10 6.93 23.03
CA ARG A 185 5.65 7.02 24.43
C ARG A 185 4.94 5.77 24.89
N LEU A 186 4.05 5.20 24.06
CA LEU A 186 3.35 3.95 24.38
C LEU A 186 4.33 2.80 24.70
N ARG A 187 5.47 2.76 24.02
CA ARG A 187 6.50 1.72 24.22
C ARG A 187 7.46 1.99 25.37
N THR A 188 7.71 3.25 25.70
CA THR A 188 8.60 3.64 26.80
C THR A 188 7.89 3.66 28.15
N ASP A 189 6.55 3.76 28.16
CA ASP A 189 5.70 3.72 29.35
C ASP A 189 5.43 2.29 29.86
N ASP A 190 6.40 1.38 29.70
CA ASP A 190 6.42 0.03 30.31
C ASP A 190 6.64 0.09 31.85
N GLY A 191 6.36 1.26 32.46
CA GLY A 191 6.38 1.50 33.87
C GLY A 191 5.09 1.01 34.53
N ASP A 192 5.17 -0.19 35.09
CA ASP A 192 4.39 -0.73 36.22
C ASP A 192 2.88 -0.37 36.22
N PRO A 193 1.96 -1.31 35.93
CA PRO A 193 0.53 -1.03 36.02
C PRO A 193 0.18 -0.67 37.46
N ALA A 194 0.04 0.62 37.75
CA ALA A 194 -0.36 1.11 39.06
C ALA A 194 -1.64 0.37 39.50
N PRO A 195 -1.68 -0.21 40.71
CA PRO A 195 -2.79 -1.05 41.12
C PRO A 195 -4.04 -0.17 41.20
N ALA A 196 -5.04 -0.50 40.38
CA ALA A 196 -6.37 0.03 40.52
C ALA A 196 -6.89 -0.32 41.93
N ARG A 197 -6.75 0.63 42.86
CA ARG A 197 -7.50 0.60 44.11
C ARG A 197 -8.96 0.90 43.76
N ALA A 198 -9.78 -0.12 43.71
CA ALA A 198 -11.21 0.02 43.93
C ALA A 198 -11.71 -1.17 44.76
N THR A 199 -12.28 -0.81 45.89
CA THR A 199 -12.76 -1.64 46.98
C THR A 199 -14.18 -2.16 46.67
N VAL A 200 -14.51 -3.30 47.29
CA VAL A 200 -15.85 -3.90 47.58
C VAL A 200 -16.41 -4.92 46.56
N PRO A 201 -16.83 -6.13 47.03
CA PRO A 201 -17.35 -7.22 46.20
C PRO A 201 -18.87 -7.16 46.02
N GLY A 202 -19.34 -7.47 44.81
CA GLY A 202 -20.74 -7.72 44.50
C GLY A 202 -20.85 -8.69 43.32
N SER A 203 -21.51 -9.83 43.55
CA SER A 203 -21.64 -10.93 42.61
C SER A 203 -22.53 -10.58 41.41
N THR A 204 -21.92 -10.38 40.25
CA THR A 204 -22.57 -10.42 38.93
C THR A 204 -21.52 -10.85 37.89
N PRO A 205 -21.87 -11.65 36.87
CA PRO A 205 -20.90 -12.18 35.90
C PRO A 205 -20.24 -11.03 35.14
N PRO A 206 -18.95 -11.16 34.76
CA PRO A 206 -18.18 -10.05 34.22
C PRO A 206 -18.67 -9.74 32.81
N THR A 207 -19.43 -8.66 32.68
CA THR A 207 -19.48 -7.92 31.42
C THR A 207 -18.19 -7.11 31.43
N ILE A 208 -17.13 -7.66 30.83
CA ILE A 208 -15.82 -7.02 30.74
C ILE A 208 -16.02 -5.74 29.93
N ASP A 209 -15.92 -4.59 30.60
CA ASP A 209 -15.80 -3.30 29.93
C ASP A 209 -14.51 -3.37 29.09
N PRO A 210 -14.56 -3.28 27.75
CA PRO A 210 -13.39 -3.55 26.94
C PRO A 210 -12.34 -2.48 27.20
N ASP A 211 -11.17 -2.90 27.70
CA ASP A 211 -10.05 -2.00 27.93
C ASP A 211 -9.79 -1.17 26.67
N LEU A 212 -9.99 0.14 26.80
CA LEU A 212 -9.87 1.11 25.71
C LEU A 212 -8.43 1.22 25.22
N ARG A 213 -7.45 0.75 26.01
CA ARG A 213 -6.03 0.67 25.65
C ARG A 213 -5.68 -0.63 24.95
N HIS A 214 -6.62 -1.57 24.83
CA HIS A 214 -6.36 -2.83 24.16
C HIS A 214 -6.38 -2.66 22.62
N PRO A 215 -5.35 -3.12 21.88
CA PRO A 215 -5.26 -2.92 20.43
C PRO A 215 -6.48 -3.44 19.64
N LEU A 216 -7.04 -4.60 20.00
CA LEU A 216 -8.25 -5.13 19.35
C LEU A 216 -9.46 -4.20 19.50
N THR A 217 -9.64 -3.58 20.67
CA THR A 217 -10.73 -2.62 20.92
C THR A 217 -10.53 -1.35 20.11
N ALA A 218 -9.29 -0.84 20.07
CA ALA A 218 -8.93 0.33 19.26
C ALA A 218 -9.21 0.08 17.77
N TRP A 219 -8.83 -1.09 17.24
CA TRP A 219 -9.09 -1.49 15.87
C TRP A 219 -10.59 -1.63 15.57
N HIS A 220 -11.35 -2.28 16.47
CA HIS A 220 -12.80 -2.40 16.32
C HIS A 220 -13.47 -1.03 16.18
N ARG A 221 -13.08 -0.08 17.03
CA ARG A 221 -13.62 1.29 17.00
C ARG A 221 -13.23 2.03 15.72
N ALA A 222 -11.97 1.93 15.30
CA ALA A 222 -11.51 2.56 14.05
C ALA A 222 -12.27 2.01 12.83
N VAL A 223 -12.45 0.69 12.76
CA VAL A 223 -13.24 0.02 11.73
C VAL A 223 -14.69 0.51 11.75
N ARG A 224 -15.32 0.61 12.92
CA ARG A 224 -16.70 1.12 13.05
C ARG A 224 -16.83 2.58 12.61
N CYS A 225 -15.84 3.44 12.91
CA CYS A 225 -15.80 4.81 12.43
C CYS A 225 -15.78 4.87 10.88
N VAL A 226 -14.93 4.07 10.24
CA VAL A 226 -14.86 3.98 8.77
C VAL A 226 -16.15 3.41 8.16
N GLN A 227 -16.79 2.46 8.83
CA GLN A 227 -18.05 1.87 8.36
C GLN A 227 -19.22 2.85 8.47
N ALA A 228 -19.21 3.74 9.46
CA ALA A 228 -20.21 4.78 9.64
C ALA A 228 -20.08 5.91 8.59
N ASP A 229 -18.85 6.26 8.19
CA ASP A 229 -18.59 7.26 7.15
C ASP A 229 -17.70 6.70 6.03
N ARG A 230 -18.29 5.84 5.20
CA ARG A 230 -17.57 5.17 4.10
C ARG A 230 -17.10 6.15 3.02
N GLN A 231 -17.70 7.33 2.93
CA GLN A 231 -17.39 8.34 1.91
C GLN A 231 -16.21 9.23 2.33
N HIS A 232 -16.13 9.61 3.61
CA HIS A 232 -15.05 10.44 4.15
C HIS A 232 -14.12 9.66 5.09
N TRP A 233 -13.87 8.39 4.75
CA TRP A 233 -13.11 7.47 5.59
C TRP A 233 -11.70 7.96 5.93
N VAL A 234 -11.03 8.69 5.03
CA VAL A 234 -9.70 9.28 5.31
C VAL A 234 -9.80 10.30 6.43
N ASP A 235 -10.79 11.19 6.38
CA ASP A 235 -11.06 12.18 7.43
C ASP A 235 -11.47 11.50 8.74
N ALA A 236 -12.28 10.44 8.67
CA ALA A 236 -12.70 9.67 9.85
C ALA A 236 -11.52 9.04 10.60
N VAL A 237 -10.52 8.51 9.89
CA VAL A 237 -9.30 7.95 10.50
C VAL A 237 -8.37 9.06 11.00
N LEU A 238 -8.18 10.13 10.21
CA LEU A 238 -7.36 11.28 10.62
C LEU A 238 -7.94 12.04 11.82
N GLY A 239 -9.25 11.94 12.06
CA GLY A 239 -9.93 12.50 13.22
C GLY A 239 -9.70 11.73 14.52
N LEU A 240 -9.08 10.54 14.47
CA LEU A 240 -8.70 9.80 15.66
C LEU A 240 -7.56 10.52 16.42
N SER A 241 -7.53 10.33 17.74
CA SER A 241 -6.45 10.88 18.56
C SER A 241 -5.11 10.20 18.25
N ASP A 242 -4.00 10.91 18.50
CA ASP A 242 -2.65 10.36 18.26
C ASP A 242 -2.41 9.08 19.07
N GLY A 243 -2.93 9.02 20.31
CA GLY A 243 -2.88 7.81 21.13
C GLY A 243 -3.69 6.65 20.55
N HIS A 244 -4.85 6.93 19.92
CA HIS A 244 -5.62 5.89 19.25
C HIS A 244 -4.84 5.37 18.03
N LEU A 245 -4.31 6.26 17.18
CA LEU A 245 -3.49 5.87 16.02
C LEU A 245 -2.25 5.07 16.44
N ALA A 246 -1.59 5.47 17.53
CA ALA A 246 -0.48 4.71 18.11
C ALA A 246 -0.87 3.29 18.55
N LEU A 247 -2.05 3.10 19.14
CA LEU A 247 -2.57 1.76 19.50
C LEU A 247 -2.86 0.89 18.26
N LEU A 248 -3.33 1.50 17.16
CA LEU A 248 -3.55 0.76 15.92
C LEU A 248 -2.23 0.26 15.34
N ILE A 249 -1.22 1.13 15.34
CA ILE A 249 0.14 0.83 14.90
C ILE A 249 0.71 -0.31 15.75
N GLU A 250 0.62 -0.23 17.07
CA GLU A 250 1.12 -1.26 17.98
C GLU A 250 0.43 -2.61 17.76
N GLY A 251 -0.89 -2.61 17.52
CA GLY A 251 -1.64 -3.84 17.26
C GLY A 251 -1.21 -4.58 15.99
N VAL A 252 -0.67 -3.88 14.99
CA VAL A 252 -0.16 -4.49 13.76
C VAL A 252 1.32 -4.86 13.88
N HIS A 253 2.07 -4.12 14.70
CA HIS A 253 3.48 -4.38 14.95
C HIS A 253 3.69 -5.63 15.84
N ASP A 254 2.86 -5.83 16.86
CA ASP A 254 2.88 -7.06 17.68
C ASP A 254 2.37 -8.27 16.89
N ASP A 255 3.17 -9.33 16.82
CA ASP A 255 2.87 -10.51 16.00
C ASP A 255 1.58 -11.23 16.41
N LEU A 256 1.35 -11.38 17.72
CA LEU A 256 0.18 -12.10 18.22
C LEU A 256 -1.10 -11.27 18.04
N ALA A 257 -1.04 -9.96 18.33
CA ALA A 257 -2.14 -9.05 18.09
C ALA A 257 -2.47 -8.95 16.59
N ARG A 258 -1.46 -8.92 15.72
CA ARG A 258 -1.65 -8.93 14.26
C ARG A 258 -2.37 -10.20 13.81
N ASP A 259 -1.95 -11.37 14.26
CA ASP A 259 -2.61 -12.64 13.93
C ASP A 259 -4.07 -12.64 14.43
N ALA A 260 -4.32 -12.15 15.64
CA ALA A 260 -5.68 -12.00 16.18
C ALA A 260 -6.53 -10.98 15.39
N LEU A 261 -5.95 -9.87 14.91
CA LEU A 261 -6.64 -8.90 14.05
C LEU A 261 -7.04 -9.50 12.71
N LEU A 262 -6.12 -10.21 12.05
CA LEU A 262 -6.42 -10.93 10.81
C LEU A 262 -7.57 -11.93 11.03
N TYR A 263 -7.53 -12.67 12.14
CA TYR A 263 -8.60 -13.58 12.52
C TYR A 263 -9.93 -12.86 12.83
N ALA A 264 -9.90 -11.68 13.44
CA ALA A 264 -11.08 -10.85 13.66
C ALA A 264 -11.74 -10.44 12.33
N TRP A 265 -10.94 -10.11 11.32
CA TRP A 265 -11.42 -9.67 10.00
C TRP A 265 -11.91 -10.85 9.14
N LEU A 266 -11.31 -12.03 9.30
CA LEU A 266 -11.82 -13.26 8.69
C LEU A 266 -13.15 -13.71 9.31
N SER A 267 -13.25 -13.69 10.64
CA SER A 267 -14.41 -14.20 11.38
C SER A 267 -15.53 -13.19 11.60
N GLY A 268 -15.26 -11.89 11.41
CA GLY A 268 -16.16 -10.79 11.78
C GLY A 268 -16.35 -10.64 13.30
N SER A 269 -15.56 -11.31 14.14
CA SER A 269 -15.77 -11.39 15.58
C SER A 269 -14.55 -10.96 16.40
N THR A 270 -14.66 -9.80 17.03
CA THR A 270 -13.64 -9.29 17.97
C THR A 270 -13.57 -10.11 19.25
N ALA A 271 -14.68 -10.70 19.69
CA ALA A 271 -14.71 -11.57 20.87
C ALA A 271 -13.88 -12.85 20.64
N ARG A 272 -14.04 -13.50 19.49
CA ARG A 272 -13.24 -14.67 19.10
C ARG A 272 -11.75 -14.32 18.99
N ALA A 273 -11.44 -13.17 18.40
CA ALA A 273 -10.07 -12.67 18.31
C ALA A 273 -9.44 -12.37 19.68
N ALA A 274 -10.22 -11.82 20.62
CA ALA A 274 -9.75 -11.58 21.99
C ALA A 274 -9.45 -12.88 22.74
N ALA A 275 -10.33 -13.88 22.64
CA ALA A 275 -10.10 -15.22 23.19
C ALA A 275 -8.85 -15.89 22.57
N ALA A 276 -8.72 -15.82 21.24
CA ALA A 276 -7.54 -16.32 20.55
C ALA A 276 -6.26 -15.63 21.01
N LEU A 277 -6.25 -14.31 21.15
CA LEU A 277 -5.08 -13.56 21.62
C LEU A 277 -4.69 -13.95 23.05
N ALA A 278 -5.66 -14.15 23.94
CA ALA A 278 -5.41 -14.62 25.31
C ALA A 278 -4.73 -16.01 25.30
N GLY A 279 -5.27 -16.95 24.52
CA GLY A 279 -4.69 -18.29 24.35
C GLY A 279 -3.28 -18.26 23.73
N LEU A 280 -3.06 -17.45 22.69
CA LEU A 280 -1.76 -17.28 22.03
C LEU A 280 -0.70 -16.71 22.99
N ARG A 281 -1.05 -15.67 23.77
CA ARG A 281 -0.14 -15.09 24.78
C ARG A 281 0.20 -16.11 25.85
N ALA A 282 -0.79 -16.85 26.36
CA ALA A 282 -0.54 -17.89 27.35
C ALA A 282 0.37 -19.01 26.82
N ALA A 283 0.19 -19.41 25.54
CA ALA A 283 1.06 -20.38 24.89
C ALA A 283 2.50 -19.87 24.74
N MET A 284 2.68 -18.61 24.31
CA MET A 284 4.00 -17.99 24.18
C MET A 284 4.74 -17.88 25.50
N VAL A 285 4.05 -17.48 26.59
CA VAL A 285 4.65 -17.43 27.93
C VAL A 285 5.13 -18.82 28.37
N ARG A 286 4.33 -19.87 28.13
CA ARG A 286 4.70 -21.26 28.46
C ARG A 286 5.89 -21.75 27.63
N LEU A 287 5.92 -21.47 26.33
CA LEU A 287 7.05 -21.82 25.45
C LEU A 287 8.34 -21.10 25.85
N GLY A 288 8.23 -19.88 26.38
CA GLY A 288 9.34 -19.13 26.95
C GLY A 288 9.79 -19.58 28.36
N GLY A 289 9.20 -20.64 28.91
CA GLY A 289 9.52 -21.15 30.26
C GLY A 289 8.95 -20.30 31.41
N GLY A 290 8.09 -19.33 31.11
CA GLY A 290 7.42 -18.49 32.09
C GLY A 290 6.16 -19.15 32.69
N THR A 291 5.76 -18.69 33.86
CA THR A 291 4.46 -19.01 34.46
C THR A 291 3.47 -17.91 34.13
N SER A 292 2.44 -18.24 33.34
CA SER A 292 1.34 -17.31 33.09
C SER A 292 0.61 -17.01 34.40
N ARG A 293 0.26 -15.73 34.62
CA ARG A 293 -0.46 -15.27 35.82
C ARG A 293 -1.87 -15.85 35.91
N SER A 294 -2.41 -16.34 34.80
CA SER A 294 -3.70 -17.03 34.69
C SER A 294 -3.60 -18.13 33.63
N GLU A 295 -4.15 -19.30 33.92
CA GLU A 295 -4.24 -20.37 32.93
C GLU A 295 -5.31 -20.03 31.90
N PRO A 296 -5.04 -20.22 30.59
CA PRO A 296 -6.05 -20.02 29.56
C PRO A 296 -7.14 -21.10 29.72
N SER A 297 -8.38 -20.68 29.52
CA SER A 297 -9.54 -21.56 29.42
C SER A 297 -9.45 -22.47 28.18
N GLU A 298 -10.22 -23.56 28.19
CA GLU A 298 -10.32 -24.47 27.04
C GLU A 298 -10.77 -23.73 25.77
N ASP A 299 -11.76 -22.84 25.91
CA ASP A 299 -12.26 -22.01 24.81
C ASP A 299 -11.17 -21.08 24.21
N GLU A 300 -10.30 -20.50 25.05
CA GLU A 300 -9.20 -19.63 24.59
C GLU A 300 -8.12 -20.43 23.85
N ILE A 301 -7.85 -21.67 24.26
CA ILE A 301 -6.91 -22.57 23.57
C ILE A 301 -7.48 -22.95 22.20
N ASP A 302 -8.76 -23.33 22.14
CA ASP A 302 -9.44 -23.71 20.91
C ASP A 302 -9.49 -22.55 19.91
N GLU A 303 -9.82 -21.34 20.36
CA GLU A 303 -9.82 -20.17 19.50
C GLU A 303 -8.40 -19.77 19.06
N ALA A 304 -7.37 -19.95 19.89
CA ALA A 304 -5.97 -19.74 19.50
C ALA A 304 -5.53 -20.71 18.38
N LEU A 305 -5.93 -21.98 18.47
CA LEU A 305 -5.66 -22.97 17.42
C LEU A 305 -6.39 -22.61 16.12
N ARG A 306 -7.68 -22.25 16.20
CA ARG A 306 -8.46 -21.79 15.03
C ARG A 306 -7.84 -20.55 14.38
N CYS A 307 -7.38 -19.60 15.20
CA CYS A 307 -6.68 -18.40 14.73
C CYS A 307 -5.42 -18.77 13.95
N MET A 308 -4.56 -19.62 14.51
CA MET A 308 -3.33 -20.08 13.84
C MET A 308 -3.61 -20.75 12.49
N VAL A 309 -4.63 -21.61 12.42
CA VAL A 309 -5.03 -22.32 11.20
C VAL A 309 -5.60 -21.35 10.16
N ALA A 310 -6.51 -20.46 10.57
CA ALA A 310 -7.11 -19.44 9.70
C ALA A 310 -6.06 -18.49 9.11
N VAL A 311 -5.16 -18.01 9.96
CA VAL A 311 -4.07 -17.12 9.59
C VAL A 311 -3.07 -17.83 8.68
N ALA A 312 -2.83 -19.14 8.85
CA ALA A 312 -2.00 -19.93 7.95
C ALA A 312 -2.60 -20.15 6.54
N GLY A 313 -3.85 -19.74 6.30
CA GLY A 313 -4.57 -19.84 5.03
C GLY A 313 -5.70 -20.87 5.03
N GLU A 314 -5.81 -21.67 6.09
CA GLU A 314 -6.84 -22.69 6.23
C GLU A 314 -8.08 -22.08 6.90
N TRP A 315 -8.93 -21.44 6.10
CA TRP A 315 -10.17 -20.80 6.56
C TRP A 315 -11.38 -21.28 5.76
N ASP A 316 -12.42 -21.74 6.47
CA ASP A 316 -13.58 -22.45 5.91
C ASP A 316 -14.73 -21.53 5.46
N GLY A 317 -14.55 -20.21 5.45
CA GLY A 317 -15.58 -19.25 5.02
C GLY A 317 -15.06 -18.09 4.17
N PRO A 318 -15.93 -17.27 3.55
CA PRO A 318 -15.51 -15.95 3.10
C PRO A 318 -15.15 -15.08 4.32
N PRO A 319 -14.23 -14.11 4.17
CA PRO A 319 -14.01 -13.06 5.16
C PRO A 319 -15.28 -12.25 5.44
N ASP A 320 -15.33 -11.58 6.59
CA ASP A 320 -16.29 -10.49 6.79
C ASP A 320 -15.86 -9.27 5.96
N TRP A 321 -16.38 -9.18 4.74
CA TRP A 321 -15.94 -8.19 3.75
C TRP A 321 -16.07 -6.75 4.23
N ASP A 322 -17.12 -6.43 5.00
CA ASP A 322 -17.32 -5.08 5.51
C ASP A 322 -16.27 -4.68 6.56
N THR A 323 -15.88 -5.60 7.45
CA THR A 323 -14.81 -5.38 8.43
C THR A 323 -13.46 -5.35 7.74
N LEU A 324 -13.19 -6.28 6.82
CA LEU A 324 -11.94 -6.36 6.06
C LEU A 324 -11.72 -5.09 5.22
N ASP A 325 -12.72 -4.62 4.49
CA ASP A 325 -12.61 -3.41 3.66
C ASP A 325 -12.35 -2.16 4.48
N SER A 326 -12.94 -2.08 5.65
CA SER A 326 -12.76 -0.96 6.56
C SER A 326 -11.40 -1.00 7.24
N ALA A 327 -10.93 -2.19 7.64
CA ALA A 327 -9.58 -2.39 8.16
C ALA A 327 -8.52 -2.02 7.11
N TYR A 328 -8.72 -2.43 5.86
CA TYR A 328 -7.83 -2.06 4.75
C TYR A 328 -7.71 -0.54 4.59
N ARG A 329 -8.84 0.19 4.63
CA ARG A 329 -8.84 1.67 4.58
C ARG A 329 -8.09 2.30 5.75
N VAL A 330 -8.28 1.79 6.96
CA VAL A 330 -7.49 2.25 8.12
C VAL A 330 -6.00 2.06 7.88
N LEU A 331 -5.59 0.87 7.40
CA LEU A 331 -4.19 0.57 7.09
C LEU A 331 -3.61 1.47 5.99
N GLN A 332 -4.39 1.85 4.96
CA GLN A 332 -3.94 2.80 3.93
C GLN A 332 -3.60 4.18 4.52
N VAL A 333 -4.39 4.65 5.50
CA VAL A 333 -4.07 5.91 6.21
C VAL A 333 -2.83 5.77 7.08
N LEU A 334 -2.69 4.64 7.80
CA LEU A 334 -1.50 4.38 8.62
C LEU A 334 -0.22 4.31 7.78
N ASP A 335 -0.26 3.66 6.61
CA ASP A 335 0.86 3.60 5.68
C ASP A 335 1.25 5.00 5.18
N GLY A 336 0.27 5.83 4.81
CA GLY A 336 0.53 7.21 4.39
C GLY A 336 1.14 8.07 5.51
N ILE A 337 0.68 7.93 6.76
CA ILE A 337 1.26 8.63 7.92
C ILE A 337 2.70 8.17 8.18
N LEU A 338 2.94 6.86 8.21
CA LEU A 338 4.26 6.30 8.51
C LEU A 338 5.25 6.58 7.37
N GLY A 339 4.82 6.49 6.12
CA GLY A 339 5.62 6.84 4.94
C GLY A 339 6.08 8.30 4.98
N ALA A 340 5.18 9.23 5.32
CA ALA A 340 5.54 10.64 5.48
C ALA A 340 6.49 10.89 6.68
N GLY A 341 6.49 10.02 7.69
CA GLY A 341 7.45 10.07 8.79
C GLY A 341 8.84 9.52 8.44
N CYS A 342 8.91 8.56 7.52
CA CYS A 342 10.17 7.97 7.05
C CYS A 342 10.92 8.87 6.04
N ASP A 343 10.19 9.61 5.18
CA ASP A 343 10.74 10.51 4.15
C ASP A 343 10.40 12.00 4.41
N PRO A 344 11.05 12.66 5.39
CA PRO A 344 10.80 14.07 5.70
C PRO A 344 11.38 15.06 4.67
N LEU A 345 12.11 14.59 3.65
CA LEU A 345 12.76 15.43 2.61
C LEU A 345 11.79 15.98 1.55
N ALA A 346 10.51 15.59 1.58
CA ALA A 346 9.48 16.32 0.84
C ALA A 346 9.12 17.59 1.63
N ASP A 347 9.95 18.62 1.50
CA ASP A 347 9.75 19.89 2.20
C ASP A 347 8.35 20.45 1.89
N PRO A 348 7.47 20.67 2.89
CA PRO A 348 6.15 21.25 2.66
C PRO A 348 6.22 22.66 2.02
N ALA A 349 7.39 23.32 2.04
CA ALA A 349 7.63 24.59 1.38
C ALA A 349 7.74 24.48 -0.15
N GLU A 350 8.36 23.43 -0.70
CA GLU A 350 8.50 23.27 -2.17
C GLU A 350 7.16 22.96 -2.86
N VAL A 351 6.24 22.32 -2.15
CA VAL A 351 4.89 21.99 -2.67
C VAL A 351 3.98 23.22 -2.72
N ALA A 352 4.23 24.23 -1.87
CA ALA A 352 3.49 25.49 -1.88
C ALA A 352 4.13 26.56 -2.80
N ALA A 353 5.45 26.49 -3.03
CA ALA A 353 6.18 27.42 -3.89
C ALA A 353 5.75 27.32 -5.37
N GLY A 354 5.38 26.13 -5.84
CA GLY A 354 4.81 25.93 -7.18
C GLY A 354 3.46 26.62 -7.44
N SER A 355 2.86 27.26 -6.42
CA SER A 355 1.62 28.04 -6.54
C SER A 355 1.78 29.53 -6.23
N ARG A 356 2.98 30.05 -5.92
CA ARG A 356 3.13 31.44 -5.45
C ARG A 356 4.31 32.27 -5.93
N GLU A 357 5.27 31.74 -6.68
CA GLU A 357 6.41 32.54 -7.15
C GLU A 357 6.20 33.12 -8.54
N ALA A 358 5.30 34.12 -8.59
CA ALA A 358 5.32 35.19 -9.58
C ALA A 358 5.46 36.53 -8.83
N ALA A 359 6.62 36.77 -8.21
CA ALA A 359 7.14 38.12 -7.91
C ALA A 359 8.48 38.07 -7.14
N GLY A 360 9.54 38.60 -7.76
CA GLY A 360 10.50 39.46 -7.07
C GLY A 360 11.82 38.86 -6.58
N ASP A 361 12.79 38.87 -7.48
CA ASP A 361 14.23 39.17 -7.30
C ASP A 361 14.75 39.57 -5.90
N ARG A 362 15.74 38.83 -5.39
CA ARG A 362 17.09 39.32 -4.99
C ARG A 362 17.96 38.18 -4.43
N GLY A 363 19.18 38.06 -4.96
CA GLY A 363 20.13 36.99 -4.62
C GLY A 363 21.00 37.18 -3.38
N VAL A 364 21.90 36.21 -3.15
CA VAL A 364 23.36 36.30 -2.92
C VAL A 364 23.88 34.99 -2.27
N SER A 365 24.74 34.30 -3.03
CA SER A 365 26.03 33.66 -2.67
C SER A 365 26.21 32.57 -1.59
N SER A 366 26.80 31.48 -2.09
CA SER A 366 28.02 30.74 -1.67
C SER A 366 27.97 29.62 -0.61
N ASP A 367 28.58 28.52 -1.08
CA ASP A 367 29.40 27.52 -0.39
C ASP A 367 28.70 26.44 0.44
N GLN A 368 28.52 25.26 -0.19
CA GLN A 368 28.37 24.02 0.55
C GLN A 368 29.15 22.88 -0.13
N GLU A 369 30.24 22.48 0.52
CA GLU A 369 31.05 21.29 0.20
C GLU A 369 30.25 19.99 0.38
N PRO A 370 30.63 18.89 -0.31
CA PRO A 370 29.82 17.69 -0.41
C PRO A 370 29.89 16.83 0.86
N LEU A 371 28.74 16.63 1.51
CA LEU A 371 28.58 15.74 2.65
C LEU A 371 28.59 14.28 2.22
N ALA A 372 29.60 13.56 2.68
CA ALA A 372 29.76 12.12 2.57
C ALA A 372 28.64 11.32 3.27
N ASP A 373 28.40 10.12 2.74
CA ASP A 373 27.54 9.03 3.23
C ASP A 373 27.22 9.08 4.74
N GLN A 374 26.01 9.57 5.07
CA GLN A 374 25.45 9.42 6.42
C GLN A 374 24.73 8.07 6.52
N GLU A 375 25.25 7.18 7.36
CA GLU A 375 24.49 6.01 7.82
C GLU A 375 23.14 6.46 8.42
N PRO A 376 22.02 5.76 8.15
CA PRO A 376 20.73 6.14 8.69
C PRO A 376 20.78 6.12 10.22
N SER A 377 20.38 7.23 10.86
CA SER A 377 20.40 7.37 12.31
C SER A 377 19.67 6.20 13.00
N SER A 378 20.21 5.74 14.13
CA SER A 378 19.67 4.63 14.92
C SER A 378 18.19 4.78 15.27
N ASP A 379 17.69 6.01 15.33
CA ASP A 379 16.32 6.37 15.72
C ASP A 379 15.30 6.08 14.62
N ARG A 380 15.72 5.92 13.35
CA ARG A 380 14.79 5.65 12.22
C ARG A 380 14.42 4.18 12.05
N ARG A 381 15.24 3.26 12.57
CA ARG A 381 15.03 1.81 12.46
C ARG A 381 13.67 1.30 12.99
N PRO A 382 13.19 1.71 14.18
CA PRO A 382 11.91 1.23 14.70
C PRO A 382 10.72 1.69 13.83
N LEU A 383 10.75 2.92 13.32
CA LEU A 383 9.69 3.45 12.45
C LEU A 383 9.60 2.67 11.13
N THR A 384 10.75 2.36 10.52
CA THR A 384 10.79 1.60 9.26
C THR A 384 10.28 0.16 9.41
N ALA A 385 10.59 -0.51 10.53
CA ALA A 385 10.09 -1.86 10.81
C ALA A 385 8.56 -1.90 11.03
N VAL A 386 8.03 -0.88 11.69
CA VAL A 386 6.58 -0.71 11.87
C VAL A 386 5.88 -0.42 10.55
N ALA A 387 6.43 0.47 9.73
CA ALA A 387 5.92 0.76 8.39
C ALA A 387 5.91 -0.52 7.53
N ALA A 388 6.93 -1.36 7.62
CA ALA A 388 6.96 -2.66 6.95
C ALA A 388 5.86 -3.61 7.46
N SER A 389 5.55 -3.60 8.77
CA SER A 389 4.48 -4.42 9.36
C SER A 389 3.09 -4.01 8.86
N VAL A 390 2.83 -2.69 8.73
CA VAL A 390 1.59 -2.15 8.15
C VAL A 390 1.44 -2.57 6.69
N VAL A 391 2.49 -2.44 5.88
CA VAL A 391 2.45 -2.82 4.46
C VAL A 391 2.34 -4.33 4.28
N ALA A 392 2.99 -5.13 5.11
CA ALA A 392 2.82 -6.59 5.08
C ALA A 392 1.38 -6.97 5.42
N THR A 393 0.75 -6.28 6.37
CA THR A 393 -0.67 -6.50 6.70
C THR A 393 -1.59 -6.10 5.55
N LEU A 394 -1.33 -4.96 4.88
CA LEU A 394 -2.03 -4.60 3.63
C LEU A 394 -1.89 -5.71 2.58
N ALA A 395 -0.68 -6.24 2.39
CA ALA A 395 -0.43 -7.33 1.45
C ALA A 395 -1.24 -8.58 1.80
N GLN A 396 -1.35 -8.94 3.08
CA GLN A 396 -2.17 -10.07 3.52
C GLN A 396 -3.66 -9.89 3.19
N LEU A 397 -4.18 -8.67 3.33
CA LEU A 397 -5.58 -8.36 3.00
C LEU A 397 -5.82 -8.42 1.49
N GLU A 398 -4.81 -8.04 0.70
CA GLU A 398 -4.83 -8.22 -0.75
C GLU A 398 -4.85 -9.70 -1.15
N VAL A 399 -4.13 -10.58 -0.43
CA VAL A 399 -4.27 -12.04 -0.61
C VAL A 399 -5.70 -12.49 -0.35
N TYR A 400 -6.32 -12.03 0.75
CA TYR A 400 -7.72 -12.37 1.06
C TYR A 400 -8.70 -11.92 -0.02
N ARG A 401 -8.41 -10.81 -0.71
CA ARG A 401 -9.20 -10.32 -1.86
C ARG A 401 -8.90 -11.03 -3.18
N GLY A 402 -7.98 -12.02 -3.20
CA GLY A 402 -7.55 -12.70 -4.41
C GLY A 402 -6.63 -11.86 -5.29
N ARG A 403 -6.00 -10.83 -4.72
CA ARG A 403 -5.13 -9.88 -5.45
C ARG A 403 -3.65 -10.18 -5.21
N ALA A 404 -3.24 -11.40 -5.58
CA ALA A 404 -1.91 -11.94 -5.31
C ALA A 404 -0.77 -11.12 -5.93
N HIS A 405 -0.99 -10.55 -7.12
CA HIS A 405 -0.01 -9.70 -7.78
C HIS A 405 0.17 -8.38 -7.02
N THR A 406 -0.93 -7.73 -6.62
CA THR A 406 -0.89 -6.53 -5.77
C THR A 406 -0.18 -6.81 -4.43
N ALA A 407 -0.51 -7.93 -3.77
CA ALA A 407 0.15 -8.34 -2.53
C ALA A 407 1.67 -8.52 -2.73
N SER A 408 2.10 -9.13 -3.83
CA SER A 408 3.51 -9.35 -4.14
C SER A 408 4.28 -8.03 -4.31
N ARG A 409 3.68 -7.02 -4.95
CA ARG A 409 4.28 -5.68 -5.06
C ARG A 409 4.40 -4.99 -3.70
N LEU A 410 3.37 -5.08 -2.86
CA LEU A 410 3.42 -4.53 -1.50
C LEU A 410 4.55 -5.17 -0.68
N LEU A 411 4.79 -6.48 -0.86
CA LEU A 411 5.92 -7.16 -0.22
C LEU A 411 7.28 -6.73 -0.76
N ALA A 412 7.40 -6.43 -2.06
CA ALA A 412 8.64 -5.86 -2.61
C ALA A 412 8.94 -4.51 -1.95
N ARG A 413 7.94 -3.65 -1.77
CA ARG A 413 8.05 -2.39 -1.02
C ARG A 413 8.44 -2.60 0.45
N CYS A 414 7.96 -3.68 1.09
CA CYS A 414 8.44 -4.05 2.44
C CYS A 414 9.92 -4.39 2.45
N ALA A 415 10.39 -5.19 1.48
CA ALA A 415 11.78 -5.61 1.40
C ALA A 415 12.75 -4.43 1.18
N GLU A 416 12.34 -3.44 0.38
CA GLU A 416 13.07 -2.18 0.21
C GLU A 416 13.19 -1.41 1.53
N ARG A 417 12.07 -1.28 2.27
CA ARG A 417 12.05 -0.62 3.59
C ARG A 417 12.91 -1.36 4.62
N GLU A 418 12.80 -2.70 4.70
CA GLU A 418 13.60 -3.51 5.61
C GLU A 418 15.10 -3.49 5.26
N GLY A 419 15.44 -3.48 3.97
CA GLY A 419 16.82 -3.36 3.49
C GLY A 419 17.45 -2.00 3.82
N ALA A 420 16.68 -0.91 3.73
CA ALA A 420 17.12 0.44 4.08
C ALA A 420 17.35 0.63 5.59
N ALA A 421 16.72 -0.18 6.45
CA ALA A 421 16.88 -0.09 7.91
C ALA A 421 18.26 -0.58 8.41
N GLY A 422 19.09 -1.17 7.54
CA GLY A 422 20.39 -1.77 7.90
C GLY A 422 20.18 -3.06 8.69
N ALA A 423 20.54 -4.19 8.10
CA ALA A 423 20.32 -5.52 8.67
C ALA A 423 21.08 -5.74 9.99
N GLY A 424 20.48 -5.32 11.10
CA GLY A 424 20.77 -5.86 12.42
C GLY A 424 20.24 -7.29 12.48
N ARG A 425 21.14 -8.26 12.66
CA ARG A 425 20.82 -9.68 12.81
C ARG A 425 19.69 -9.84 13.84
N PRO A 426 18.53 -10.44 13.49
CA PRO A 426 17.46 -10.63 14.46
C PRO A 426 17.95 -11.56 15.57
N VAL A 427 17.60 -11.22 16.81
CA VAL A 427 18.00 -11.97 18.02
C VAL A 427 17.33 -13.36 18.09
N MET A 428 16.44 -13.69 17.15
CA MET A 428 15.99 -15.06 16.87
C MET A 428 15.76 -15.24 15.36
N PRO A 429 16.08 -16.40 14.76
CA PRO A 429 15.63 -16.71 13.40
C PRO A 429 14.14 -17.07 13.47
N GLY A 430 13.24 -16.11 13.28
CA GLY A 430 11.81 -16.40 13.33
C GLY A 430 10.92 -15.19 13.06
N ARG A 431 9.97 -15.38 12.14
CA ARG A 431 8.83 -14.52 11.76
C ARG A 431 9.13 -13.03 11.51
N SER A 432 9.16 -12.64 10.23
CA SER A 432 8.83 -11.26 9.84
C SER A 432 7.44 -11.24 9.21
N ALA A 433 6.69 -10.16 9.42
CA ALA A 433 5.36 -10.01 8.84
C ALA A 433 5.38 -10.23 7.31
N ALA A 434 6.38 -9.67 6.63
CA ALA A 434 6.56 -9.86 5.20
C ALA A 434 6.89 -11.31 4.82
N ALA A 435 7.73 -12.01 5.59
CA ALA A 435 8.06 -13.41 5.35
C ALA A 435 6.85 -14.34 5.55
N ASP A 436 6.00 -14.05 6.54
CA ASP A 436 4.78 -14.82 6.81
C ASP A 436 3.80 -14.72 5.63
N VAL A 437 3.58 -13.50 5.12
CA VAL A 437 2.72 -13.28 3.95
C VAL A 437 3.33 -13.89 2.68
N ALA A 438 4.64 -13.74 2.48
CA ALA A 438 5.33 -14.37 1.35
C ALA A 438 5.24 -15.90 1.40
N HIS A 439 5.31 -16.50 2.59
CA HIS A 439 5.11 -17.93 2.78
C HIS A 439 3.69 -18.35 2.41
N ARG A 440 2.68 -17.59 2.82
CA ARG A 440 1.26 -17.85 2.50
C ARG A 440 0.99 -17.73 1.01
N LEU A 441 1.47 -16.66 0.36
CA LEU A 441 1.35 -16.47 -1.09
C LEU A 441 1.91 -17.66 -1.89
N ARG A 442 3.04 -18.24 -1.46
CA ARG A 442 3.62 -19.42 -2.10
C ARG A 442 2.78 -20.68 -1.94
N ARG A 443 2.04 -20.81 -0.84
CA ARG A 443 1.19 -21.98 -0.56
C ARG A 443 -0.19 -21.88 -1.20
N GLN A 444 -0.80 -20.70 -1.12
CA GLN A 444 -2.15 -20.45 -1.59
C GLN A 444 -2.24 -19.03 -2.15
N PRO A 445 -1.86 -18.82 -3.42
CA PRO A 445 -1.87 -17.48 -4.03
C PRO A 445 -3.30 -16.93 -4.17
N THR A 446 -4.27 -17.81 -4.38
CA THR A 446 -5.69 -17.44 -4.49
C THR A 446 -6.50 -18.26 -3.47
N PRO A 447 -7.12 -17.62 -2.47
CA PRO A 447 -8.04 -18.30 -1.56
C PRO A 447 -9.26 -18.87 -2.29
N TRP A 448 -9.80 -19.99 -1.79
CA TRP A 448 -10.90 -20.68 -2.46
C TRP A 448 -12.16 -19.81 -2.60
N TRP A 449 -12.42 -18.92 -1.62
CA TRP A 449 -13.57 -18.01 -1.66
C TRP A 449 -13.48 -16.95 -2.77
N CYS A 450 -12.30 -16.74 -3.35
CA CYS A 450 -12.12 -15.86 -4.50
C CYS A 450 -12.51 -16.53 -5.83
N VAL A 451 -12.69 -17.86 -5.84
CA VAL A 451 -13.05 -18.62 -7.05
C VAL A 451 -14.56 -18.60 -7.30
N ASP A 452 -15.38 -18.50 -6.26
CA ASP A 452 -16.84 -18.37 -6.37
C ASP A 452 -17.26 -16.89 -6.32
N ARG A 453 -17.90 -16.40 -7.38
CA ARG A 453 -18.44 -15.03 -7.48
C ARG A 453 -19.40 -14.66 -6.35
N ARG A 454 -20.03 -15.64 -5.69
CA ARG A 454 -20.96 -15.41 -4.56
C ARG A 454 -20.23 -15.06 -3.27
N THR A 455 -19.00 -15.54 -3.12
CA THR A 455 -18.18 -15.37 -1.92
C THR A 455 -17.02 -14.40 -2.14
N ALA A 456 -16.61 -14.18 -3.39
CA ALA A 456 -15.50 -13.33 -3.77
C ALA A 456 -15.79 -11.85 -3.48
N TRP A 457 -14.74 -11.10 -3.16
CA TRP A 457 -14.77 -9.65 -3.05
C TRP A 457 -15.21 -9.02 -4.39
N PRO A 458 -16.02 -7.95 -4.41
CA PRO A 458 -16.52 -7.14 -3.29
C PRO A 458 -17.76 -7.71 -2.55
N GLY A 459 -18.04 -9.00 -2.69
CA GLY A 459 -19.16 -9.68 -2.03
C GLY A 459 -20.51 -9.40 -2.69
N ARG A 460 -21.53 -10.21 -2.35
CA ARG A 460 -22.86 -10.16 -2.98
C ARG A 460 -23.54 -8.78 -2.92
N GLY A 461 -23.40 -8.07 -1.80
CA GLY A 461 -24.03 -6.76 -1.58
C GLY A 461 -23.44 -5.60 -2.40
N ALA A 462 -22.27 -5.77 -3.02
CA ALA A 462 -21.75 -4.80 -3.99
C ALA A 462 -22.39 -4.98 -5.37
N TRP A 463 -22.64 -6.22 -5.78
CA TRP A 463 -23.27 -6.55 -7.06
C TRP A 463 -24.78 -6.26 -7.09
N GLU A 464 -25.47 -6.44 -5.95
CA GLU A 464 -26.92 -6.18 -5.84
C GLU A 464 -27.26 -4.67 -5.92
N ARG A 465 -26.34 -3.79 -5.49
CA ARG A 465 -26.54 -2.32 -5.57
C ARG A 465 -26.49 -1.75 -6.99
N GLY A 466 -25.84 -2.43 -7.93
CA GLY A 466 -25.81 -2.03 -9.33
C GLY A 466 -27.06 -2.41 -10.13
N ALA A 467 -27.90 -3.31 -9.61
CA ALA A 467 -29.13 -3.75 -10.28
C ALA A 467 -30.34 -2.83 -10.02
N SER A 468 -30.25 -1.94 -9.02
CA SER A 468 -31.34 -1.05 -8.60
C SER A 468 -31.40 0.30 -9.31
N ASP A 469 -30.44 0.63 -10.17
CA ASP A 469 -30.42 1.91 -10.90
C ASP A 469 -30.97 1.82 -12.34
N HIS A 470 -31.54 0.68 -12.75
CA HIS A 470 -32.25 0.50 -14.03
C HIS A 470 -33.66 -0.05 -13.81
N GLY A 471 -34.47 0.65 -13.01
CA GLY A 471 -35.90 0.43 -12.84
C GLY A 471 -36.72 1.52 -13.53
#